data_AF-A0A7V8DEJ4-F1
#
_entry.id   AF-A0A7V8DEJ4-F1
#
_cell.length_a   1.000
_cell.length_b   1.000
_cell.length_c   1.000
_cell.angle_alpha   90.00
_cell.angle_beta   90.00
_cell.angle_gamma   90.00
#
_symmetry.space_group_name_H-M   'P 1'
#
loop_
_entity.id
_entity.type
_entity.pdbx_description
1 polymer ?
#
loop_
_entity_poly.entity_id
_entity_poly.type
_entity_poly.pdbx_seq_one_letter_code
_entity_poly.pdbx_strand_id
1 'polypeptide(L)'
;QLGLRSDSGGGPERRWLAVGVQGLAPYWFEVDAVAYVGEGGRTALRLGAEYAVLFTQKLILQPRVEFNIYGQADEAREIGGGLSSGTASLRLRYEINRQFAPYVGVEWKGKYGATADLARAAGERIEESRWVAGVRFWF
;
A
#
# COMPACT_ATOMS: atom_id res chain seq x y z
N GLN A 1 12.52 -11.04 -2.83
CA GLN A 1 11.92 -10.72 -4.13
C GLN A 1 12.71 -9.57 -4.75
N LEU A 2 13.02 -9.62 -6.04
CA LEU A 2 13.66 -8.54 -6.80
C LEU A 2 12.69 -8.07 -7.87
N GLY A 3 12.62 -6.77 -8.13
CA GLY A 3 11.68 -6.22 -9.10
C GLY A 3 12.08 -4.87 -9.65
N LEU A 4 11.41 -4.48 -10.73
CA LEU A 4 11.45 -3.15 -11.31
C LEU A 4 10.10 -2.49 -11.12
N ARG A 5 10.09 -1.24 -10.67
CA ARG A 5 8.88 -0.42 -10.55
C ARG A 5 9.07 0.84 -11.40
N SER A 6 8.11 1.12 -12.27
CA SER A 6 8.01 2.40 -12.97
C SER A 6 6.75 3.13 -12.48
N ASP A 7 6.95 4.33 -11.95
CA ASP A 7 5.86 5.23 -11.61
C ASP A 7 5.64 6.21 -12.78
N SER A 8 4.57 6.01 -13.54
CA SER A 8 4.08 6.92 -14.58
C SER A 8 2.86 7.70 -14.08
N GLY A 9 2.41 8.74 -14.79
CA GLY A 9 1.31 9.62 -14.35
C GLY A 9 1.79 10.95 -13.75
N GLY A 10 1.01 11.60 -12.88
CA GLY A 10 1.17 12.99 -12.39
C GLY A 10 2.57 13.39 -11.91
N GLY A 11 3.45 13.72 -12.86
CA GLY A 11 4.85 14.09 -12.66
C GLY A 11 5.81 13.34 -13.61
N PRO A 12 7.13 13.56 -13.48
CA PRO A 12 8.15 12.87 -14.28
C PRO A 12 8.12 11.36 -14.04
N GLU A 13 8.42 10.56 -15.06
CA GLU A 13 8.59 9.12 -14.90
C GLU A 13 9.70 8.83 -13.88
N ARG A 14 9.43 7.94 -12.92
CA ARG A 14 10.42 7.47 -11.94
C ARG A 14 10.61 5.97 -12.06
N ARG A 15 11.85 5.55 -12.31
CA ARG A 15 12.25 4.15 -12.33
C ARG A 15 12.93 3.79 -11.02
N TRP A 16 12.56 2.64 -10.49
CA TRP A 16 13.04 2.13 -9.22
C TRP A 16 13.50 0.69 -9.36
N LEU A 17 14.67 0.41 -8.81
CA LEU A 17 15.10 -0.95 -8.47
C LEU A 17 14.51 -1.29 -7.10
N ALA A 18 13.81 -2.42 -7.02
CA ALA A 18 13.13 -2.85 -5.81
C ALA A 18 13.74 -4.13 -5.25
N VAL A 19 14.00 -4.14 -3.94
CA VAL A 19 14.39 -5.33 -3.17
C VAL A 19 13.40 -5.51 -2.04
N GLY A 20 12.67 -6.61 -2.07
CA GLY A 20 11.61 -6.92 -1.12
C GLY A 20 11.87 -8.19 -0.33
N VAL A 21 11.48 -8.18 0.94
CA VAL A 21 11.35 -9.37 1.79
C VAL A 21 9.90 -9.50 2.23
N GLN A 22 9.44 -10.74 2.36
CA GLN A 22 8.11 -11.07 2.88
C GLN A 22 8.28 -12.26 3.81
N GLY A 23 7.52 -12.29 4.90
CA GLY A 23 7.56 -13.38 5.85
C GLY A 23 6.35 -13.40 6.76
N LEU A 24 6.31 -14.42 7.61
CA LEU A 24 5.31 -14.57 8.66
C LEU A 24 5.93 -14.18 10.00
N ALA A 25 5.41 -13.12 10.61
CA ALA A 25 5.79 -12.65 11.94
C ALA A 25 5.01 -13.40 13.04
N PRO A 26 5.43 -13.29 14.32
CA PRO A 26 4.70 -13.87 15.44
C PRO A 26 3.21 -13.54 15.39
N TYR A 27 2.36 -14.47 15.87
CA TYR A 27 0.90 -14.40 15.76
C TYR A 27 0.32 -14.53 14.34
N TRP A 28 1.10 -14.99 13.36
CA TRP A 28 0.67 -15.21 11.96
C TRP A 28 0.33 -13.95 11.18
N PHE A 29 1.02 -12.86 11.50
CA PHE A 29 1.01 -11.66 10.66
C PHE A 29 1.85 -11.91 9.42
N GLU A 30 1.26 -11.67 8.25
CA GLU A 30 2.03 -11.58 7.02
C GLU A 30 2.62 -10.17 6.94
N VAL A 31 3.95 -10.09 6.89
CA VAL A 31 4.66 -8.81 6.82
C VAL A 31 5.52 -8.75 5.57
N ASP A 32 5.57 -7.58 4.96
CA ASP A 32 6.42 -7.30 3.82
C ASP A 32 7.16 -5.98 4.00
N ALA A 33 8.36 -5.92 3.44
CA ALA A 33 9.18 -4.73 3.39
C ALA A 33 9.86 -4.66 2.04
N VAL A 34 9.70 -3.54 1.34
CA VAL A 34 10.31 -3.32 0.02
C VAL A 34 11.09 -2.01 0.04
N ALA A 35 12.40 -2.13 -0.16
CA ALA A 35 13.28 -0.99 -0.36
C ALA A 35 13.40 -0.69 -1.86
N TYR A 36 13.38 0.60 -2.20
CA TYR A 36 13.49 1.10 -3.56
C TYR A 36 14.69 2.04 -3.66
N VAL A 37 15.44 1.91 -4.76
CA VAL A 37 16.50 2.86 -5.15
C VAL A 37 16.19 3.35 -6.55
N GLY A 38 16.16 4.67 -6.72
CA GLY A 38 15.82 5.34 -7.97
C GLY A 38 16.88 6.35 -8.40
N GLU A 39 16.64 6.97 -9.54
CA GLU A 39 17.52 7.99 -10.11
C GLU A 39 17.61 9.24 -9.22
N GLY A 40 18.76 9.91 -9.26
CA GLY A 40 19.00 11.14 -8.49
C GLY A 40 19.21 10.93 -6.99
N GLY A 41 19.59 9.73 -6.56
CA GLY A 41 19.81 9.41 -5.14
C GLY A 41 18.53 9.19 -4.34
N ARG A 42 17.38 9.06 -5.02
CA ARG A 42 16.09 8.82 -4.38
C ARG A 42 16.03 7.40 -3.82
N THR A 43 15.56 7.30 -2.58
CA THR A 43 15.29 6.03 -1.92
C THR A 43 13.88 6.03 -1.37
N ALA A 44 13.27 4.86 -1.28
CA ALA A 44 11.99 4.69 -0.62
C ALA A 44 11.93 3.35 0.12
N LEU A 45 11.07 3.27 1.12
CA LEU A 45 10.78 2.08 1.88
C LEU A 45 9.27 1.94 2.00
N ARG A 46 8.74 0.81 1.54
CA ARG A 46 7.36 0.39 1.75
C ARG A 46 7.34 -0.71 2.80
N LEU A 47 6.48 -0.56 3.80
CA LEU A 47 6.25 -1.56 4.84
C LEU A 47 4.79 -1.97 4.79
N GLY A 48 4.51 -3.26 4.83
CA GLY A 48 3.17 -3.83 4.84
C GLY A 48 3.02 -4.83 5.97
N ALA A 49 1.83 -4.85 6.58
CA ALA A 49 1.43 -5.90 7.50
C ALA A 49 -0.04 -6.25 7.25
N GLU A 50 -0.33 -7.54 7.18
CA GLU A 50 -1.64 -8.10 6.93
C GLU A 50 -1.90 -9.23 7.94
N TYR A 51 -3.17 -9.40 8.31
CA TYR A 51 -3.59 -10.51 9.16
C TYR A 51 -4.85 -11.15 8.61
N ALA A 52 -4.89 -12.48 8.57
CA ALA A 52 -6.06 -13.22 8.09
C ALA A 52 -6.89 -13.75 9.26
N VAL A 53 -7.99 -13.07 9.57
CA VAL A 53 -8.95 -13.50 10.59
C VAL A 53 -9.97 -14.44 9.95
N LEU A 54 -9.91 -15.72 10.32
CA LEU A 54 -10.87 -16.74 9.89
C LEU A 54 -12.09 -16.70 10.82
N PHE A 55 -13.18 -16.08 10.36
CA PHE A 55 -14.47 -16.18 11.07
C PHE A 55 -15.12 -17.54 10.84
N THR A 56 -15.04 -18.03 9.60
CA THR A 56 -15.40 -19.40 9.23
C THR A 56 -14.38 -19.92 8.22
N GLN A 57 -14.52 -21.17 7.78
CA GLN A 57 -13.70 -21.73 6.69
C GLN A 57 -13.92 -21.05 5.33
N LYS A 58 -14.92 -20.17 5.21
CA LYS A 58 -15.27 -19.45 3.98
C LYS A 58 -15.31 -17.94 4.15
N LEU A 59 -15.42 -17.43 5.39
CA LEU A 59 -15.53 -16.00 5.68
C LEU A 59 -14.26 -15.53 6.36
N ILE A 60 -13.51 -14.67 5.66
CA ILE A 60 -12.16 -14.24 6.03
C ILE A 60 -12.14 -12.73 6.07
N LEU A 61 -11.75 -12.15 7.20
CA LEU A 61 -11.51 -10.73 7.34
C LEU A 61 -10.01 -10.47 7.31
N GLN A 62 -9.61 -9.57 6.43
CA GLN A 62 -8.22 -9.22 6.17
C GLN A 62 -8.00 -7.74 6.50
N PRO A 63 -7.68 -7.39 7.75
CA PRO A 63 -7.05 -6.13 8.07
C PRO A 63 -5.64 -6.07 7.46
N ARG A 64 -5.32 -4.96 6.81
CA ARG A 64 -3.99 -4.67 6.28
C ARG A 64 -3.62 -3.22 6.50
N VAL A 65 -2.37 -2.98 6.86
CA VAL A 65 -1.77 -1.65 6.93
C VAL A 65 -0.54 -1.58 6.05
N GLU A 66 -0.29 -0.40 5.50
CA GLU A 66 0.83 -0.11 4.64
C GLU A 66 1.37 1.29 4.89
N PHE A 67 2.69 1.45 4.90
CA PHE A 67 3.37 2.73 5.07
C PHE A 67 4.39 2.92 3.95
N ASN A 68 4.47 4.15 3.43
CA ASN A 68 5.45 4.54 2.43
C ASN A 68 6.33 5.69 2.95
N ILE A 69 7.64 5.46 2.97
CA ILE A 69 8.65 6.39 3.46
C ILE A 69 9.59 6.71 2.30
N TYR A 70 9.90 7.99 2.08
CA TYR A 70 10.82 8.43 1.04
C TYR A 70 12.02 9.14 1.66
N GLY A 71 13.23 8.82 1.20
CA GLY A 71 14.45 9.44 1.72
C GLY A 71 14.63 10.91 1.30
N GLN A 72 14.02 11.30 0.18
CA GLN A 72 14.09 12.66 -0.37
C GLN A 72 12.71 13.10 -0.87
N ALA A 73 12.48 14.40 -0.89
CA ALA A 73 11.28 14.98 -1.50
C ALA A 73 11.34 14.87 -3.03
N ASP A 74 10.18 14.61 -3.63
CA ASP A 74 9.92 14.68 -5.06
C ASP A 74 8.69 15.56 -5.27
N GLU A 75 8.89 16.88 -5.18
CA GLU A 75 7.81 17.89 -5.31
C GLU A 75 7.08 17.78 -6.64
N ALA A 76 7.78 17.38 -7.71
CA ALA A 76 7.19 17.18 -9.02
C ALA A 76 6.18 16.01 -9.07
N ARG A 77 6.16 15.16 -8.04
CA ARG A 77 5.17 14.10 -7.82
C ARG A 77 4.37 14.33 -6.53
N GLU A 78 4.50 15.50 -5.92
CA GLU A 78 3.84 15.89 -4.67
C GLU A 78 4.17 14.96 -3.49
N ILE A 79 5.38 14.41 -3.46
CA ILE A 79 5.87 13.54 -2.39
C ILE A 79 6.90 14.31 -1.56
N GLY A 80 6.64 14.45 -0.27
CA GLY A 80 7.61 14.98 0.69
C GLY A 80 8.56 13.89 1.21
N GLY A 81 9.72 14.32 1.71
CA GLY A 81 10.66 13.42 2.39
C GLY A 81 10.12 12.94 3.75
N GLY A 82 10.55 11.76 4.17
CA GLY A 82 10.12 11.08 5.40
C GLY A 82 8.90 10.18 5.17
N LEU A 83 8.10 9.97 6.24
CA LEU A 83 6.85 9.22 6.15
C LEU A 83 5.85 10.01 5.29
N SER A 84 5.59 9.52 4.09
CA SER A 84 4.77 10.22 3.09
C SER A 84 3.29 9.88 3.18
N SER A 85 2.98 8.60 3.38
CA SER A 85 1.61 8.11 3.38
C SER A 85 1.47 6.81 4.14
N GLY A 86 0.25 6.57 4.59
CA GLY A 86 -0.18 5.32 5.21
C GLY A 86 -1.55 4.93 4.70
N THR A 87 -1.76 3.64 4.53
CA THR A 87 -3.03 3.07 4.09
C THR A 87 -3.43 1.99 5.09
N ALA A 88 -4.63 2.09 5.64
CA ALA A 88 -5.26 1.02 6.40
C ALA A 88 -6.43 0.50 5.56
N SER A 89 -6.58 -0.82 5.49
CA SER A 89 -7.69 -1.43 4.76
C SER A 89 -8.26 -2.59 5.54
N LEU A 90 -9.56 -2.79 5.39
CA LEU A 90 -10.29 -3.89 5.97
C LEU A 90 -11.11 -4.54 4.88
N ARG A 91 -10.77 -5.78 4.52
CA ARG A 91 -11.46 -6.52 3.45
C ARG A 91 -12.11 -7.77 4.00
N LEU A 92 -13.40 -7.92 3.77
CA LEU A 92 -14.16 -9.12 4.07
C LEU A 92 -14.32 -9.93 2.78
N ARG A 93 -13.75 -11.13 2.76
CA ARG A 93 -13.80 -12.08 1.65
C ARG A 93 -14.69 -13.26 2.00
N TYR A 94 -15.54 -13.65 1.07
CA TYR A 94 -16.38 -14.84 1.18
C TYR A 94 -16.05 -15.84 0.07
N GLU A 95 -15.60 -17.03 0.43
CA GLU A 95 -15.22 -18.10 -0.51
C GLU A 95 -16.42 -19.01 -0.77
N ILE A 96 -17.17 -18.73 -1.85
CA ILE A 96 -18.31 -19.56 -2.26
C ILE A 96 -17.79 -20.96 -2.64
N ASN A 97 -16.78 -20.97 -3.50
CA ASN A 97 -15.96 -22.11 -3.87
C ASN A 97 -14.51 -21.65 -4.03
N ARG A 98 -13.56 -22.58 -4.21
CA ARG A 98 -12.15 -22.21 -4.35
C ARG A 98 -11.90 -21.34 -5.58
N GLN A 99 -12.71 -21.40 -6.63
CA GLN A 99 -12.52 -20.65 -7.87
C GLN A 99 -13.20 -19.27 -7.87
N PHE A 100 -14.04 -18.97 -6.88
CA PHE A 100 -14.88 -17.76 -6.86
C PHE A 100 -15.04 -17.24 -5.43
N ALA A 101 -14.44 -16.09 -5.16
CA ALA A 101 -14.46 -15.43 -3.86
C ALA A 101 -14.74 -13.93 -4.00
N PRO A 102 -16.02 -13.49 -3.87
CA PRO A 102 -16.34 -12.08 -3.74
C PRO A 102 -15.74 -11.48 -2.47
N TYR A 103 -15.42 -10.19 -2.53
CA TYR A 103 -14.98 -9.42 -1.38
C TYR A 103 -15.51 -8.00 -1.41
N VAL A 104 -15.69 -7.45 -0.22
CA VAL A 104 -16.01 -6.05 0.02
C VAL A 104 -15.04 -5.51 1.07
N GLY A 105 -14.83 -4.20 1.09
CA GLY A 105 -13.94 -3.61 2.07
C GLY A 105 -13.97 -2.10 2.06
N VAL A 106 -13.20 -1.57 3.00
CA VAL A 106 -12.98 -0.14 3.17
C VAL A 106 -11.49 0.11 3.28
N GLU A 107 -11.04 1.22 2.69
CA GLU A 107 -9.67 1.66 2.67
C GLU A 107 -9.62 3.11 3.15
N TRP A 108 -8.74 3.39 4.09
CA TRP A 108 -8.41 4.72 4.58
C TRP A 108 -6.98 5.04 4.20
N LYS A 109 -6.79 6.13 3.48
CA LYS A 109 -5.48 6.61 3.06
C LYS A 109 -5.21 7.97 3.68
N GLY A 110 -4.05 8.10 4.31
CA GLY A 110 -3.55 9.35 4.86
C GLY A 110 -2.24 9.76 4.21
N LYS A 111 -2.07 11.06 3.96
CA LYS A 111 -0.79 11.72 3.65
C LYS A 111 -0.21 12.30 4.96
N TYR A 112 1.10 12.19 5.16
CA TYR A 112 1.78 12.61 6.39
C TYR A 112 3.02 13.48 6.12
N GLY A 113 3.49 14.17 7.16
CA GLY A 113 4.70 15.00 7.11
C GLY A 113 4.67 16.03 5.98
N ALA A 114 5.82 16.24 5.33
CA ALA A 114 5.97 17.16 4.21
C ALA A 114 5.04 16.82 3.03
N THR A 115 4.64 15.55 2.87
CA THR A 115 3.67 15.15 1.83
C THR A 115 2.28 15.70 2.13
N ALA A 116 1.88 15.74 3.41
CA ALA A 116 0.63 16.36 3.82
C ALA A 116 0.67 17.89 3.62
N ASP A 117 1.81 18.51 3.88
CA ASP A 117 1.98 19.96 3.71
C ASP A 117 1.88 20.37 2.24
N LEU A 118 2.53 19.63 1.33
CA LEU A 118 2.41 19.81 -0.12
C LEU A 118 0.94 19.65 -0.58
N ALA A 119 0.26 18.59 -0.12
CA ALA A 119 -1.14 18.35 -0.47
C ALA A 119 -2.06 19.48 0.01
N ARG A 120 -1.88 20.00 1.24
CA ARG A 120 -2.66 21.14 1.73
C ARG A 120 -2.38 22.41 0.93
N ALA A 121 -1.12 22.65 0.55
CA ALA A 121 -0.75 23.80 -0.28
C ALA A 121 -1.39 23.74 -1.68
N ALA A 122 -1.57 22.53 -2.22
CA ALA A 122 -2.28 22.28 -3.48
C ALA A 122 -3.81 22.28 -3.35
N GLY A 123 -4.36 22.51 -2.15
CA GLY A 123 -5.80 22.46 -1.89
C GLY A 123 -6.39 21.04 -1.88
N GLU A 124 -5.54 20.02 -1.80
CA GLU A 124 -5.95 18.62 -1.76
C GLU A 124 -6.31 18.14 -0.36
N ARG A 125 -7.09 17.07 -0.29
CA ARG A 125 -7.37 16.36 0.96
C ARG A 125 -6.18 15.49 1.35
N ILE A 126 -5.80 15.55 2.62
CA ILE A 126 -4.75 14.70 3.20
C ILE A 126 -5.27 13.32 3.63
N GLU A 127 -6.58 13.16 3.73
CA GLU A 127 -7.24 11.92 4.12
C GLU A 127 -8.33 11.56 3.11
N GLU A 128 -8.43 10.28 2.80
CA GLU A 128 -9.40 9.74 1.87
C GLU A 128 -9.90 8.38 2.33
N SER A 129 -11.21 8.19 2.33
CA SER A 129 -11.87 6.92 2.63
C SER A 129 -12.55 6.40 1.38
N ARG A 130 -12.33 5.12 1.05
CA ARG A 130 -12.84 4.47 -0.15
C ARG A 130 -13.51 3.16 0.22
N TRP A 131 -14.64 2.89 -0.43
CA TRP A 131 -15.22 1.55 -0.44
C TRP A 131 -14.68 0.78 -1.64
N VAL A 132 -14.35 -0.48 -1.43
CA VAL A 132 -13.86 -1.39 -2.46
C VAL A 132 -14.73 -2.62 -2.49
N ALA A 133 -15.09 -3.07 -3.68
CA ALA A 133 -15.78 -4.33 -3.90
C ALA A 133 -15.18 -4.98 -5.16
N GLY A 134 -15.07 -6.30 -5.13
CA GLY A 134 -14.53 -7.04 -6.25
C GLY A 134 -14.74 -8.54 -6.11
N VAL A 135 -14.29 -9.27 -7.10
CA VAL A 135 -14.38 -10.73 -7.13
C VAL A 135 -13.03 -11.29 -7.52
N ARG A 136 -12.54 -12.25 -6.75
CA ARG A 136 -11.41 -13.08 -7.14
C ARG A 136 -11.95 -14.32 -7.85
N PHE A 137 -11.48 -14.56 -9.07
CA PHE A 137 -11.83 -15.75 -9.84
C PHE A 137 -10.60 -16.39 -10.52
N TRP A 138 -10.60 -17.70 -10.69
CA TRP A 138 -9.61 -18.44 -11.49
C TRP A 138 -10.19 -19.77 -12.01
N PHE A 139 -9.66 -20.26 -13.14
CA PHE A 139 -10.10 -21.50 -13.80
C PHE A 139 -8.99 -22.53 -13.88
#